data_AF-A0A3M5DNX7-F1
#
_entry.id   AF-A0A3M5DNX7-F1
#
_cell.length_a   1.000
_cell.length_b   1.000
_cell.length_c   1.000
_cell.angle_alpha   90.00
_cell.angle_beta   90.00
_cell.angle_gamma   90.00
#
_symmetry.space_group_name_H-M   'P 1'
#
loop_
_entity.id
_entity.type
_entity.pdbx_description
1 polymer ?
#
loop_
_entity_poly.entity_id
_entity_poly.type
_entity_poly.pdbx_seq_one_letter_code
_entity_poly.pdbx_strand_id
1 'polypeptide(L)' 'MSFKKGQSVILTNPRGEEKSGKFLRIENLGHHRGGGEYLVVEIAGKEVKARASKVKAA' A
#
# COMPACT_ATOMS: atom_id res chain seq x y z
N MET A 1 -12.17 4.99 0.16
CA MET A 1 -11.17 5.76 0.93
C MET A 1 -10.03 6.11 -0.01
N SER A 2 -9.91 7.36 -0.40
CA SER A 2 -8.86 7.79 -1.34
C SER A 2 -7.63 8.24 -0.56
N PHE A 3 -6.56 7.45 -0.59
CA PHE A 3 -5.26 7.87 -0.07
C PHE A 3 -4.69 9.01 -0.92
N LYS A 4 -4.14 10.03 -0.28
CA LYS A 4 -3.48 11.15 -0.97
C LYS A 4 -2.00 10.84 -1.16
N LYS A 5 -1.44 11.12 -2.35
CA LYS A 5 0.00 10.96 -2.59
C LYS A 5 0.80 11.76 -1.55
N GLY A 6 1.79 11.12 -0.93
CA GLY A 6 2.59 11.67 0.16
C GLY A 6 1.96 11.51 1.55
N GLN A 7 0.74 10.99 1.68
CA GLN A 7 0.10 10.75 2.96
C GLN A 7 0.85 9.66 3.75
N SER A 8 1.04 9.91 5.04
CA SER A 8 1.57 8.90 5.97
C SER A 8 0.61 7.73 6.10
N VAL A 9 1.13 6.52 5.94
CA VAL A 9 0.37 5.28 6.00
C VAL A 9 1.12 4.22 6.80
N ILE A 10 0.37 3.29 7.39
CA ILE A 10 0.90 2.12 8.07
C ILE A 10 0.55 0.90 7.23
N LEU A 11 1.58 0.18 6.80
CA LEU A 11 1.48 -1.10 6.11
C LEU A 11 1.60 -2.24 7.14
N THR A 12 0.60 -3.10 7.24
CA THR A 12 0.68 -4.34 8.01
C THR A 12 1.19 -5.47 7.11
N ASN A 13 2.36 -6.03 7.40
CA ASN A 13 2.92 -7.14 6.64
C ASN A 13 2.17 -8.47 6.96
N PRO A 14 2.36 -9.53 6.15
CA PRO A 14 1.74 -10.84 6.42
C PRO A 14 2.16 -11.49 7.74
N ARG A 15 3.28 -11.06 8.33
CA ARG A 15 3.78 -11.51 9.64
C ARG A 15 3.18 -10.71 10.81
N GLY A 16 2.28 -9.75 10.54
CA GLY A 16 1.63 -8.92 11.56
C GLY A 16 2.41 -7.69 11.99
N GLU A 17 3.59 -7.43 11.42
CA GLU A 17 4.37 -6.23 11.74
C GLU A 17 3.80 -5.01 11.02
N GLU A 18 3.68 -3.91 11.75
CA GLU A 18 3.28 -2.62 11.22
C GLU A 18 4.53 -1.82 10.80
N LYS A 19 4.51 -1.30 9.56
CA LYS A 19 5.58 -0.48 9.01
C LYS A 19 5.02 0.85 8.55
N SER A 20 5.58 1.93 9.08
CA SER A 20 5.22 3.28 8.64
C SER A 20 5.87 3.60 7.30
N GLY A 21 5.12 4.33 6.47
CA GLY A 21 5.51 4.71 5.13
C GLY A 21 4.69 5.85 4.58
N LYS A 22 4.85 6.08 3.28
CA LYS A 22 4.09 7.10 2.55
C LYS A 22 3.36 6.49 1.38
N PHE A 23 2.11 6.86 1.18
CA PHE A 23 1.37 6.46 0.01
C PHE A 23 1.89 7.18 -1.24
N LEU A 24 2.12 6.45 -2.32
CA LEU A 24 2.61 7.00 -3.59
C LEU A 24 1.50 7.06 -4.65
N ARG A 25 0.89 5.91 -4.96
CA ARG A 25 -0.08 5.77 -6.06
C ARG A 25 -0.89 4.47 -5.94
N ILE A 26 -2.01 4.42 -6.66
CA ILE A 26 -2.77 3.19 -6.86
C ILE A 26 -2.32 2.58 -8.20
N GLU A 27 -2.06 1.27 -8.21
CA GLU A 27 -1.73 0.51 -9.40
C GLU A 27 -2.75 -0.62 -9.57
N ASN A 28 -3.44 -0.66 -10.70
CA ASN A 28 -4.41 -1.71 -11.01
C ASN A 28 -3.78 -2.73 -11.95
N LEU A 29 -3.63 -3.96 -11.48
CA LEU A 29 -3.00 -5.06 -12.23
C LEU A 29 -4.00 -5.83 -13.14
N GLY A 30 -5.20 -5.28 -13.36
CA GLY A 30 -6.24 -5.87 -14.21
C GLY A 30 -7.02 -6.99 -13.52
N HIS A 31 -7.89 -7.69 -14.28
CA HIS A 31 -8.82 -8.69 -13.76
C HIS A 31 -8.32 -10.14 -13.81
N HIS A 32 -7.03 -10.36 -14.04
CA HIS A 32 -6.45 -11.71 -14.08
C HIS A 32 -6.22 -12.27 -12.67
N ARG A 33 -5.90 -13.56 -12.57
CA ARG A 33 -5.63 -14.23 -11.29
C ARG A 33 -4.42 -13.56 -10.60
N GLY A 34 -4.64 -12.96 -9.42
CA GLY A 34 -3.64 -12.13 -8.74
C GLY A 34 -3.69 -10.63 -9.09
N GLY A 35 -4.68 -10.20 -9.88
CA GLY A 35 -4.92 -8.82 -10.25
C GLY A 35 -5.73 -8.01 -9.24
N GLY A 36 -6.18 -6.84 -9.67
CA GLY A 36 -6.93 -5.86 -8.92
C GLY A 36 -6.08 -4.67 -8.46
N GLU A 37 -6.66 -3.86 -7.59
CA GLU A 37 -6.03 -2.63 -7.11
C GLU A 37 -5.03 -2.89 -5.99
N TYR A 38 -3.84 -2.33 -6.15
CA TYR A 38 -2.76 -2.30 -5.18
C TYR A 38 -2.41 -0.86 -4.85
N LEU A 39 -2.16 -0.59 -3.58
CA LEU A 39 -1.58 0.65 -3.12
C LEU A 39 -0.06 0.50 -3.15
N VAL A 40 0.62 1.39 -3.85
CA VAL A 40 2.07 1.51 -3.83
C VAL A 40 2.42 2.47 -2.70
N VAL A 41 3.18 1.97 -1.73
CA VAL A 41 3.65 2.72 -0.56
C VAL A 41 5.17 2.71 -0.51
N GLU A 42 5.77 3.80 -0.09
CA GLU A 42 7.20 3.88 0.19
C GLU A 42 7.46 3.53 1.66
N ILE A 43 8.24 2.47 1.90
CA ILE A 43 8.64 2.03 3.23
C ILE A 43 10.17 2.03 3.26
N ALA A 44 10.78 2.85 4.11
CA ALA A 44 12.23 2.97 4.24
C ALA A 44 12.95 3.18 2.88
N GLY A 45 12.38 4.02 2.00
CA GLY A 45 12.93 4.33 0.67
C GLY A 45 12.73 3.24 -0.39
N LYS A 46 11.93 2.19 -0.10
CA LYS A 46 11.57 1.14 -1.06
C LYS A 46 10.09 1.22 -1.40
N GLU A 47 9.77 1.12 -2.69
CA GLU A 47 8.39 0.98 -3.15
C GLU A 47 7.88 -0.44 -2.87
N VAL A 48 6.75 -0.54 -2.17
CA VAL A 48 6.09 -1.78 -1.80
C VAL A 48 4.65 -1.73 -2.28
N LYS A 49 4.22 -2.76 -3.01
CA LYS A 49 2.82 -2.93 -3.42
C LYS A 49 2.06 -3.69 -2.34
N ALA A 50 0.96 -3.13 -1.88
CA ALA A 50 0.14 -3.71 -0.82
C ALA A 50 -1.34 -3.66 -1.18
N ARG A 51 -2.11 -4.62 -0.68
CA ARG A 51 -3.57 -4.57 -0.78
C ARG A 51 -4.10 -3.42 0.07
N ALA A 52 -5.19 -2.79 -0.38
CA ALA A 52 -5.86 -1.75 0.39
C ALA A 52 -6.24 -2.19 1.81
N SER A 53 -6.60 -3.46 2.01
CA SER A 53 -6.90 -4.04 3.32
C SER A 53 -5.70 -4.16 4.27
N LYS A 54 -4.48 -3.99 3.77
CA LYS A 54 -3.23 -4.06 4.54
C LYS A 54 -2.61 -2.69 4.79
N VAL A 55 -3.22 -1.61 4.29
CA VAL A 55 -2.73 -0.25 4.46
C VAL A 55 -3.76 0.55 5.24
N LYS A 56 -3.32 1.15 6.34
CA LYS A 56 -4.11 2.08 7.15
C LYS A 56 -3.53 3.49 6.98
N ALA A 57 -4.39 4.50 7.06
CA ALA A 57 -3.89 5.87 7.25
C ALA A 57 -3.27 5.97 8.65
N ALA A 58 -2.09 6.58 8.75
CA ALA A 58 -1.45 6.89 10.02
C ALA A 58 -2.07 8.15 10.65
#